data_AF-A0A2S9XTN6-F1
#
_entry.id   AF-A0A2S9XTN6-F1
#
_cell.length_a   1.000
_cell.length_b   1.000
_cell.length_c   1.000
_cell.angle_alpha   90.00
_cell.angle_beta   90.00
_cell.angle_gamma   90.00
#
_symmetry.space_group_name_H-M   'P 1'
#
loop_
_entity.id
_entity.type
_entity.pdbx_description
1 polymer ?
#
loop_
_entity_poly.entity_id
_entity_poly.type
_entity_poly.pdbx_seq_one_letter_code
_entity_poly.pdbx_strand_id
1 'polypeptide(L)'
;MREQTRYSLSGALSLLAHALFVVAFVWAFNVQHEPLELSEELPDYDIDFIEFDVKKIEPDKAQGEVEDEPEPPPEDPPEPEEAAPPPVEQPTDPEAEAALPEPDPEPKPKPKFGDKTSKITALVPPNATWTLVLANSRIKKLPFRDSATEIMAPLRDFQLLIDDAGFNIWEDFEYVVMGSPDATDQTQAFVAVQYNFGHDEMRAGIDRACAKQGLVVDWREQDGIRVGDPRYESAELEAENPDDRQFVLLPGDDVALYLREAFVEQVIAGPDASKGNTSGNFVANIAKIKRYTYAEPKAGIQLVIEDIRGMVRVGPSFPIEIPSRAELMWEAANNPELVIKLDFLETDHAERAQTYWNDQLEADLKKVGAWDVAGGIISGMTLERDKRQLVFRYQFNETSARVVLQMVAKEFGKAMRYSKKQALAAQAAREQNWELRDGGKLLPSEALKLLEDAVPELPEPQPEPQPEPQPGPAPGPEGESPPPPSEDPPLPSIEEDPPQP
;
A
#
# COMPACT_ATOMS: atom_id res chain seq x y z
N MET A 1 21.84 15.21 -0.57
CA MET A 1 22.11 13.75 -0.59
C MET A 1 21.32 13.14 0.55
N ARG A 2 20.30 12.33 0.24
CA ARG A 2 19.53 11.55 1.22
C ARG A 2 20.03 10.12 1.08
N GLU A 3 20.53 9.52 2.15
CA GLU A 3 20.82 8.09 2.18
C GLU A 3 19.51 7.33 1.93
N GLN A 4 19.44 6.57 0.84
CA GLN A 4 18.39 5.57 0.62
C GLN A 4 18.62 4.42 1.61
N THR A 5 18.08 4.58 2.81
CA THR A 5 17.99 3.47 3.74
C THR A 5 16.82 2.58 3.30
N ARG A 6 17.19 1.38 2.84
CA ARG A 6 16.32 0.19 2.80
C ARG A 6 15.63 0.06 4.17
N TYR A 7 14.50 -0.62 4.25
CA TYR A 7 13.61 -0.73 5.43
C TYR A 7 12.57 0.39 5.57
N SER A 8 11.56 0.36 4.72
CA SER A 8 10.42 1.28 4.82
C SER A 8 9.16 0.68 4.23
N LEU A 9 8.84 -0.58 4.49
CA LEU A 9 7.47 -1.07 4.24
C LEU A 9 7.20 -2.29 5.12
N SER A 10 8.24 -3.05 5.48
CA SER A 10 8.12 -4.13 6.45
C SER A 10 7.70 -3.59 7.79
N GLY A 11 8.26 -2.48 8.26
CA GLY A 11 7.78 -1.84 9.48
C GLY A 11 6.29 -1.51 9.43
N ALA A 12 5.78 -1.04 8.29
CA ALA A 12 4.41 -0.56 8.07
C ALA A 12 3.40 -1.71 7.84
N LEU A 13 3.71 -2.69 7.00
CA LEU A 13 2.87 -3.89 6.80
C LEU A 13 3.03 -4.93 7.89
N SER A 14 4.24 -5.05 8.46
CA SER A 14 4.40 -5.63 9.79
C SER A 14 3.56 -4.82 10.75
N LEU A 15 3.43 -3.48 10.68
CA LEU A 15 2.50 -2.70 11.51
C LEU A 15 1.00 -2.80 11.18
N LEU A 16 0.59 -3.18 9.97
CA LEU A 16 -0.81 -3.48 9.62
C LEU A 16 -1.14 -4.93 10.02
N ALA A 17 -0.21 -5.86 9.80
CA ALA A 17 -0.16 -7.15 10.47
C ALA A 17 0.01 -6.99 11.99
N HIS A 18 0.59 -5.87 12.47
CA HIS A 18 0.77 -5.53 13.88
C HIS A 18 -0.40 -4.67 14.43
N ALA A 19 -1.26 -4.17 13.55
CA ALA A 19 -2.54 -3.56 13.88
C ALA A 19 -3.63 -4.65 13.95
N LEU A 20 -3.47 -5.72 13.15
CA LEU A 20 -4.05 -7.05 13.41
C LEU A 20 -3.52 -7.67 14.73
N PHE A 21 -2.42 -7.14 15.26
CA PHE A 21 -1.67 -7.56 16.45
C PHE A 21 -1.84 -6.48 17.52
N VAL A 22 -3.06 -6.07 17.82
CA VAL A 22 -3.35 -5.62 19.20
C VAL A 22 -2.86 -6.69 20.21
N VAL A 23 -2.67 -7.94 19.75
CA VAL A 23 -1.99 -9.05 20.46
C VAL A 23 -0.46 -8.91 20.59
N ALA A 24 0.28 -8.24 19.70
CA ALA A 24 1.72 -8.06 19.93
C ALA A 24 2.35 -6.68 19.65
N PHE A 25 1.52 -5.68 19.36
CA PHE A 25 1.75 -4.28 19.73
C PHE A 25 2.03 -4.21 21.24
N VAL A 26 1.47 -5.16 21.98
CA VAL A 26 1.59 -5.38 23.44
C VAL A 26 2.83 -6.17 23.84
N TRP A 27 3.44 -6.90 22.90
CA TRP A 27 4.64 -7.69 23.15
C TRP A 27 5.91 -7.05 22.58
N ALA A 28 5.80 -6.17 21.58
CA ALA A 28 6.89 -5.29 21.16
C ALA A 28 7.33 -4.32 22.28
N PHE A 29 6.46 -4.00 23.24
CA PHE A 29 6.81 -3.29 24.48
C PHE A 29 7.39 -4.20 25.59
N ASN A 30 7.67 -5.48 25.29
CA ASN A 30 8.31 -6.40 26.22
C ASN A 30 9.84 -6.45 26.07
N VAL A 31 10.44 -5.48 25.36
CA VAL A 31 11.90 -5.26 25.37
C VAL A 31 12.23 -4.14 26.35
N GLN A 32 12.60 -4.56 27.55
CA GLN A 32 13.24 -3.83 28.65
C GLN A 32 12.51 -2.60 29.23
N HIS A 33 12.07 -2.77 30.48
CA HIS A 33 11.63 -1.70 31.37
C HIS A 33 12.77 -0.71 31.65
N GLU A 34 12.68 0.50 31.11
CA GLU A 34 13.01 1.70 31.88
C GLU A 34 11.73 2.50 32.15
N PRO A 35 11.55 3.05 33.37
CA PRO A 35 10.43 3.93 33.65
C PRO A 35 10.49 5.15 32.74
N LEU A 36 9.39 5.41 32.04
CA LEU A 36 9.16 6.63 31.27
C LEU A 36 9.25 7.86 32.19
N GLU A 37 10.45 8.38 32.40
CA GLU A 37 10.63 9.80 32.64
C GLU A 37 10.45 10.49 31.28
N LEU A 38 9.52 11.44 31.22
CA LEU A 38 9.33 12.31 30.06
C LEU A 38 10.54 13.25 29.93
N SER A 39 11.70 12.74 29.51
CA SER A 39 12.81 13.56 28.99
C SER A 39 12.58 13.82 27.50
N GLU A 40 12.79 15.06 27.07
CA GLU A 40 12.67 15.48 25.67
C GLU A 40 13.78 14.91 24.75
N GLU A 41 14.69 14.09 25.30
CA GLU A 41 15.62 13.26 24.54
C GLU A 41 15.23 11.78 24.70
N LEU A 42 14.86 11.16 23.58
CA LEU A 42 14.50 9.75 23.49
C LEU A 42 15.78 8.89 23.44
N PRO A 43 15.81 7.72 24.09
CA PRO A 43 16.89 6.76 23.91
C PRO A 43 16.88 6.19 22.47
N ASP A 44 18.07 6.01 21.90
CA ASP A 44 18.28 5.26 20.65
C ASP A 44 17.93 3.79 20.89
N TYR A 45 16.93 3.29 20.16
CA TYR A 45 16.54 1.89 20.16
C TYR A 45 17.12 1.21 18.93
N ASP A 46 18.15 0.38 19.12
CA ASP A 46 18.61 -0.57 18.10
C ASP A 46 17.68 -1.78 18.09
N ILE A 47 16.92 -1.94 17.00
CA ILE A 47 16.18 -3.16 16.67
C ILE A 47 17.07 -3.92 15.68
N ASP A 48 17.61 -5.07 16.09
CA ASP A 48 18.36 -5.96 15.20
C ASP A 48 17.42 -6.56 14.14
N PHE A 49 17.40 -5.96 12.96
CA PHE A 49 16.80 -6.57 11.77
C PHE A 49 17.76 -7.65 11.24
N ILE A 50 17.30 -8.89 11.14
CA ILE A 50 18.07 -9.94 10.47
C ILE A 50 18.19 -9.57 8.99
N GLU A 51 19.43 -9.54 8.47
CA GLU A 51 19.72 -9.48 7.04
C GLU A 51 19.05 -10.68 6.35
N PHE A 52 18.05 -10.40 5.50
CA PHE A 52 17.48 -11.41 4.63
C PHE A 52 18.46 -11.69 3.50
N ASP A 53 18.88 -12.95 3.34
CA ASP A 53 19.57 -13.38 2.14
C ASP A 53 18.61 -13.18 0.95
N VAL A 54 18.89 -12.14 0.14
CA VAL A 54 18.18 -11.84 -1.10
C VAL A 54 18.42 -13.00 -2.06
N LYS A 55 17.51 -13.97 -2.07
CA LYS A 55 17.50 -14.98 -3.13
C LYS A 55 17.14 -14.25 -4.42
N LYS A 56 18.06 -14.23 -5.40
CA LYS A 56 17.72 -13.91 -6.79
C LYS A 56 16.70 -14.93 -7.26
N ILE A 57 15.45 -14.51 -7.33
CA ILE A 57 14.34 -15.35 -7.78
C ILE A 57 14.28 -15.25 -9.30
N GLU A 58 14.56 -16.36 -10.00
CA GLU A 58 14.22 -16.51 -11.41
C GLU A 58 12.68 -16.62 -11.52
N PRO A 59 12.01 -15.79 -12.33
CA PRO A 59 10.54 -15.70 -12.39
C PRO A 59 9.83 -17.04 -12.67
N ASP A 60 10.51 -17.97 -13.36
CA ASP A 60 9.97 -19.31 -13.67
C ASP A 60 10.18 -20.35 -12.56
N LYS A 61 11.09 -20.11 -11.58
CA LYS A 61 11.32 -21.01 -10.42
C LYS A 61 10.64 -20.53 -9.13
N ALA A 62 10.06 -19.33 -9.13
CA ALA A 62 9.27 -18.77 -8.03
C ALA A 62 7.86 -19.39 -7.93
N GLN A 63 7.46 -20.09 -8.98
CA GLN A 63 6.20 -20.80 -9.06
C GLN A 63 6.42 -22.13 -8.35
N GLY A 64 6.00 -22.22 -7.09
CA GLY A 64 5.95 -23.51 -6.39
C GLY A 64 5.32 -24.56 -7.30
N GLU A 65 5.87 -25.78 -7.27
CA GLU A 65 5.27 -26.91 -7.98
C GLU A 65 3.77 -26.92 -7.68
N VAL A 66 2.97 -26.98 -8.73
CA VAL A 66 1.53 -27.16 -8.64
C VAL A 66 1.31 -28.45 -7.88
N GLU A 67 0.93 -28.38 -6.60
CA GLU A 67 0.20 -29.49 -6.00
C GLU A 67 -1.14 -29.51 -6.73
N ASP A 68 -1.24 -30.41 -7.71
CA ASP A 68 -2.50 -30.79 -8.33
C ASP A 68 -3.44 -31.22 -7.20
N GLU A 69 -4.31 -30.30 -6.77
CA GLU A 69 -5.43 -30.61 -5.91
C GLU A 69 -6.25 -31.66 -6.69
N PRO A 70 -6.36 -32.91 -6.19
CA PRO A 70 -6.99 -33.97 -6.96
C PRO A 70 -8.43 -33.56 -7.24
N GLU A 71 -8.80 -33.54 -8.52
CA GLU A 71 -10.19 -33.34 -8.94
C GLU A 71 -11.08 -34.26 -8.09
N PRO A 72 -12.18 -33.75 -7.51
CA PRO A 72 -13.12 -34.61 -6.81
C PRO A 72 -13.57 -35.70 -7.80
N PRO A 73 -13.61 -36.97 -7.36
CA PRO A 73 -13.99 -38.05 -8.25
C PRO A 73 -15.37 -37.75 -8.85
N PRO A 74 -15.59 -38.07 -10.13
CA PRO A 74 -16.86 -37.80 -10.79
C PRO A 74 -17.99 -38.41 -9.97
N GLU A 75 -19.00 -37.59 -9.65
CA GLU A 75 -20.22 -38.07 -9.01
C GLU A 75 -20.80 -39.20 -9.86
N ASP A 76 -21.01 -40.36 -9.24
CA ASP A 76 -21.64 -41.50 -9.88
C ASP A 76 -23.00 -41.05 -10.46
N PRO A 77 -23.35 -41.47 -11.69
CA PRO A 77 -24.67 -41.20 -12.23
C PRO A 77 -25.73 -41.79 -11.29
N PRO A 78 -26.86 -41.10 -11.07
CA PRO A 78 -27.86 -41.54 -10.11
C PRO A 78 -28.33 -42.96 -10.44
N GLU A 79 -28.34 -43.83 -9.42
CA GLU A 79 -28.90 -45.17 -9.53
C GLU A 79 -30.33 -45.08 -10.09
N PRO A 80 -30.69 -45.92 -11.07
CA PRO A 80 -32.05 -45.94 -11.59
C PRO A 80 -33.01 -46.34 -10.47
N GLU A 81 -33.95 -45.46 -10.14
CA GLU A 81 -35.06 -45.75 -9.24
C GLU A 81 -35.72 -47.08 -9.64
N GLU A 82 -35.69 -48.05 -8.73
CA GLU A 82 -36.51 -49.25 -8.84
C GLU A 82 -37.97 -48.83 -8.95
N ALA A 83 -38.57 -49.10 -10.11
CA ALA A 83 -39.99 -48.88 -10.34
C ALA A 83 -40.82 -49.63 -9.28
N ALA A 84 -41.42 -48.88 -8.37
CA ALA A 84 -42.42 -49.42 -7.46
C ALA A 84 -43.57 -50.05 -8.28
N PRO A 85 -44.11 -51.22 -7.86
CA PRO A 85 -45.21 -51.87 -8.57
C PRO A 85 -46.47 -50.98 -8.56
N PRO A 86 -47.33 -51.08 -9.59
CA PRO A 86 -48.48 -50.21 -9.74
C PRO A 86 -49.47 -50.37 -8.58
N PRO A 87 -50.21 -49.31 -8.19
CA PRO A 87 -51.08 -49.35 -7.03
C PRO A 87 -52.26 -50.28 -7.29
N VAL A 88 -52.59 -51.09 -6.30
CA VAL A 88 -53.88 -51.78 -6.23
C VAL A 88 -54.95 -50.74 -5.91
N GLU A 89 -55.92 -50.56 -6.81
CA GLU A 89 -57.09 -49.71 -6.58
C GLU A 89 -57.86 -50.20 -5.34
N GLN A 90 -57.84 -49.42 -4.27
CA GLN A 90 -58.81 -49.53 -3.18
C GLN A 90 -59.80 -48.37 -3.25
N PRO A 91 -61.06 -48.58 -2.82
CA PRO A 91 -62.13 -47.59 -2.97
C PRO A 91 -61.88 -46.37 -2.08
N THR A 92 -62.21 -45.21 -2.62
CA THR A 92 -62.24 -43.89 -1.98
C THR A 92 -63.08 -43.87 -0.70
N ASP A 93 -62.46 -43.46 0.40
CA ASP A 93 -63.15 -42.96 1.61
C ASP A 93 -63.15 -41.41 1.55
N PRO A 94 -64.30 -40.72 1.72
CA PRO A 94 -64.42 -39.30 1.46
C PRO A 94 -64.24 -38.49 2.76
N GLU A 95 -63.02 -38.35 3.25
CA GLU A 95 -62.69 -37.26 4.18
C GLU A 95 -61.41 -36.56 3.70
N ALA A 96 -61.64 -35.51 2.92
CA ALA A 96 -60.62 -34.56 2.51
C ALA A 96 -60.18 -33.74 3.72
N GLU A 97 -59.09 -34.15 4.38
CA GLU A 97 -58.24 -33.19 5.09
C GLU A 97 -57.46 -32.40 4.03
N ALA A 98 -57.80 -31.12 3.92
CA ALA A 98 -57.06 -30.16 3.13
C ALA A 98 -55.62 -30.11 3.66
N ALA A 99 -54.70 -30.75 2.94
CA ALA A 99 -53.28 -30.54 3.14
C ALA A 99 -53.00 -29.05 2.92
N LEU A 100 -52.67 -28.36 4.01
CA LEU A 100 -52.20 -26.99 3.95
C LEU A 100 -50.95 -26.96 3.05
N PRO A 101 -50.83 -25.98 2.14
CA PRO A 101 -49.64 -25.85 1.31
C PRO A 101 -48.43 -25.70 2.23
N GLU A 102 -47.36 -26.46 1.95
CA GLU A 102 -46.10 -26.34 2.66
C GLU A 102 -45.67 -24.87 2.68
N PRO A 103 -45.31 -24.31 3.85
CA PRO A 103 -44.89 -22.92 3.94
C PRO A 103 -43.65 -22.73 3.07
N ASP A 104 -43.70 -21.70 2.21
CA ASP A 104 -42.55 -21.31 1.38
C ASP A 104 -41.29 -21.23 2.25
N PRO A 105 -40.16 -21.83 1.81
CA PRO A 105 -38.93 -21.83 2.58
C PRO A 105 -38.53 -20.40 2.91
N GLU A 106 -38.27 -20.13 4.19
CA GLU A 106 -37.92 -18.80 4.66
C GLU A 106 -36.77 -18.22 3.81
N PRO A 107 -36.88 -16.97 3.34
CA PRO A 107 -35.88 -16.38 2.48
C PRO A 107 -34.54 -16.37 3.20
N LYS A 108 -33.52 -16.99 2.58
CA LYS A 108 -32.15 -17.02 3.12
C LYS A 108 -31.72 -15.60 3.51
N PRO A 109 -31.20 -15.38 4.73
CA PRO A 109 -30.78 -14.06 5.17
C PRO A 109 -29.75 -13.49 4.19
N LYS A 110 -29.85 -12.18 3.91
CA LYS A 110 -28.89 -11.49 3.03
C LYS A 110 -27.49 -11.58 3.65
N PRO A 111 -26.44 -11.86 2.86
CA PRO A 111 -25.07 -11.91 3.35
C PRO A 111 -24.68 -10.56 3.98
N LYS A 112 -24.02 -10.61 5.14
CA LYS A 112 -23.44 -9.45 5.82
C LYS A 112 -22.17 -9.00 5.10
N PHE A 113 -21.73 -7.78 5.40
CA PHE A 113 -20.47 -7.26 4.88
C PHE A 113 -19.32 -8.16 5.32
N GLY A 114 -18.40 -8.46 4.39
CA GLY A 114 -17.25 -9.31 4.67
C GLY A 114 -17.58 -10.78 4.89
N ASP A 115 -18.80 -11.26 4.59
CA ASP A 115 -19.10 -12.70 4.62
C ASP A 115 -18.34 -13.44 3.52
N LYS A 116 -18.11 -12.81 2.36
CA LYS A 116 -17.36 -13.46 1.27
C LYS A 116 -15.87 -13.27 1.48
N THR A 117 -15.10 -14.24 1.01
CA THR A 117 -13.65 -14.11 0.90
C THR A 117 -13.32 -13.16 -0.24
N SER A 118 -12.45 -12.19 0.02
CA SER A 118 -11.94 -11.29 -0.99
C SER A 118 -11.18 -12.06 -2.06
N LYS A 119 -11.27 -11.57 -3.29
CA LYS A 119 -10.58 -12.13 -4.47
C LYS A 119 -9.47 -11.23 -4.96
N ILE A 120 -9.06 -10.24 -4.16
CA ILE A 120 -8.12 -9.21 -4.59
C ILE A 120 -6.71 -9.74 -4.86
N THR A 121 -6.32 -10.89 -4.29
CA THR A 121 -5.00 -11.50 -4.55
C THR A 121 -4.79 -11.86 -6.02
N ALA A 122 -5.87 -12.07 -6.78
CA ALA A 122 -5.80 -12.29 -8.22
C ALA A 122 -5.48 -11.02 -9.04
N LEU A 123 -5.40 -9.84 -8.41
CA LEU A 123 -5.06 -8.56 -9.03
C LEU A 123 -3.56 -8.24 -8.96
N VAL A 124 -2.77 -9.06 -8.29
CA VAL A 124 -1.32 -8.85 -8.12
C VAL A 124 -0.56 -10.09 -8.58
N PRO A 125 0.78 -10.02 -8.74
CA PRO A 125 1.59 -11.20 -9.03
C PRO A 125 1.32 -12.34 -8.03
N PRO A 126 1.29 -13.63 -8.49
CA PRO A 126 0.94 -14.77 -7.63
C PRO A 126 1.83 -14.98 -6.40
N ASN A 127 3.05 -14.44 -6.41
CA ASN A 127 3.99 -14.52 -5.30
C ASN A 127 3.84 -13.38 -4.29
N ALA A 128 2.88 -12.47 -4.48
CA ALA A 128 2.63 -11.38 -3.55
C ALA A 128 2.18 -11.92 -2.19
N THR A 129 2.92 -11.57 -1.15
CA THR A 129 2.61 -11.95 0.23
C THR A 129 1.65 -10.95 0.90
N TRP A 130 1.42 -9.80 0.27
CA TRP A 130 0.33 -8.92 0.66
C TRP A 130 -0.28 -8.23 -0.57
N THR A 131 -1.56 -7.87 -0.44
CA THR A 131 -2.34 -7.17 -1.46
C THR A 131 -3.26 -6.16 -0.80
N LEU A 132 -3.16 -4.90 -1.21
CA LEU A 132 -4.03 -3.81 -0.80
C LEU A 132 -4.85 -3.33 -1.99
N VAL A 133 -6.15 -3.15 -1.80
CA VAL A 133 -7.04 -2.48 -2.75
C VAL A 133 -7.78 -1.34 -2.08
N LEU A 134 -7.75 -0.19 -2.72
CA LEU A 134 -8.47 1.01 -2.33
C LEU A 134 -9.51 1.32 -3.41
N ALA A 135 -10.78 1.37 -3.01
CA ALA A 135 -11.88 1.80 -3.84
C ALA A 135 -12.17 3.28 -3.57
N ASN A 136 -11.34 4.14 -4.16
CA ASN A 136 -11.32 5.58 -3.89
C ASN A 136 -12.67 6.25 -4.21
N SER A 137 -13.34 5.79 -5.26
CA SER A 137 -14.70 6.22 -5.61
C SER A 137 -15.73 6.06 -4.48
N ARG A 138 -15.48 5.13 -3.54
CA ARG A 138 -16.32 4.87 -2.37
C ARG A 138 -15.88 5.65 -1.13
N ILE A 139 -14.57 5.87 -0.97
CA ILE A 139 -13.99 6.54 0.20
C ILE A 139 -14.07 8.06 0.09
N LYS A 140 -14.02 8.63 -1.12
CA LYS A 140 -13.79 10.07 -1.32
C LYS A 140 -14.84 11.01 -0.70
N LYS A 141 -16.02 10.50 -0.35
CA LYS A 141 -17.11 11.27 0.30
C LYS A 141 -17.20 11.05 1.81
N LEU A 142 -16.30 10.25 2.38
CA LEU A 142 -16.36 9.85 3.78
C LEU A 142 -15.58 10.83 4.67
N PRO A 143 -16.02 11.05 5.92
CA PRO A 143 -15.42 12.01 6.85
C PRO A 143 -14.00 11.64 7.34
N PHE A 144 -13.53 10.44 6.99
CA PHE A 144 -12.20 9.94 7.34
C PHE A 144 -11.26 9.82 6.13
N ARG A 145 -11.67 10.33 4.96
CA ARG A 145 -10.90 10.31 3.71
C ARG A 145 -9.46 10.79 3.91
N ASP A 146 -9.29 11.98 4.49
CA ASP A 146 -7.96 12.57 4.65
C ASP A 146 -7.11 11.78 5.66
N SER A 147 -7.72 11.20 6.69
CA SER A 147 -7.00 10.30 7.61
C SER A 147 -6.51 9.02 6.91
N ALA A 148 -7.25 8.51 5.93
CA ALA A 148 -6.80 7.37 5.12
C ALA A 148 -5.60 7.75 4.22
N THR A 149 -5.55 8.99 3.70
CA THR A 149 -4.39 9.50 2.96
C THR A 149 -3.13 9.48 3.82
N GLU A 150 -3.22 9.89 5.09
CA GLU A 150 -2.06 9.96 5.98
C GLU A 150 -1.48 8.59 6.36
N ILE A 151 -2.27 7.52 6.29
CA ILE A 151 -1.76 6.16 6.49
C ILE A 151 -0.82 5.76 5.36
N MET A 152 -1.15 6.18 4.13
CA MET A 152 -0.41 5.80 2.94
C MET A 152 0.68 6.80 2.56
N ALA A 153 0.61 8.02 3.07
CA ALA A 153 1.58 9.09 2.83
C ALA A 153 3.06 8.67 2.99
N PRO A 154 3.42 7.80 3.95
CA PRO A 154 4.80 7.38 4.07
C PRO A 154 5.28 6.42 2.96
N LEU A 155 4.37 5.76 2.24
CA LEU A 155 4.70 4.75 1.24
C LEU A 155 5.41 5.39 0.05
N ARG A 156 6.57 4.87 -0.37
CA ARG A 156 7.35 5.44 -1.48
C ARG A 156 6.55 5.59 -2.76
N ASP A 157 5.81 4.55 -3.17
CA ASP A 157 5.03 4.59 -4.40
C ASP A 157 3.81 5.53 -4.27
N PHE A 158 3.29 5.73 -3.06
CA PHE A 158 2.29 6.76 -2.80
C PHE A 158 2.89 8.16 -2.95
N GLN A 159 4.08 8.41 -2.38
CA GLN A 159 4.77 9.69 -2.52
C GLN A 159 5.07 10.01 -3.98
N LEU A 160 5.56 9.03 -4.73
CA LEU A 160 5.80 9.14 -6.16
C LEU A 160 4.52 9.61 -6.91
N LEU A 161 3.39 8.97 -6.65
CA LEU A 161 2.12 9.29 -7.34
C LEU A 161 1.48 10.59 -6.84
N ILE A 162 1.51 10.86 -5.53
CA ILE A 162 0.70 11.93 -4.92
C ILE A 162 1.53 13.19 -4.70
N ASP A 163 2.69 13.06 -4.08
CA ASP A 163 3.53 14.20 -3.71
C ASP A 163 4.38 14.66 -4.92
N ASP A 164 4.95 13.71 -5.63
CA ASP A 164 5.90 13.99 -6.71
C ASP A 164 5.19 14.25 -8.04
N ALA A 165 4.31 13.34 -8.49
CA ALA A 165 3.54 13.55 -9.72
C ALA A 165 2.44 14.61 -9.57
N GLY A 166 2.00 14.86 -8.32
CA GLY A 166 1.03 15.86 -7.96
C GLY A 166 -0.43 15.42 -8.09
N PHE A 167 -0.69 14.11 -8.20
CA PHE A 167 -2.06 13.58 -8.29
C PHE A 167 -2.81 13.67 -6.96
N ASN A 168 -4.13 13.72 -7.04
CA ASN A 168 -5.04 13.66 -5.91
C ASN A 168 -5.64 12.26 -5.89
N ILE A 169 -5.22 11.44 -4.93
CA ILE A 169 -5.60 10.03 -4.89
C ILE A 169 -7.11 9.80 -4.99
N TRP A 170 -7.94 10.71 -4.47
CA TRP A 170 -9.38 10.53 -4.38
C TRP A 170 -10.17 11.00 -5.61
N GLU A 171 -9.64 11.99 -6.33
CA GLU A 171 -10.31 12.54 -7.52
C GLU A 171 -9.74 11.99 -8.82
N ASP A 172 -8.41 11.77 -8.85
CA ASP A 172 -7.68 11.35 -10.05
C ASP A 172 -7.79 9.83 -10.29
N PHE A 173 -7.90 9.04 -9.21
CA PHE A 173 -7.93 7.57 -9.27
C PHE A 173 -9.28 6.98 -8.81
N GLU A 174 -9.84 6.05 -9.58
CA GLU A 174 -11.03 5.28 -9.19
C GLU A 174 -10.65 4.15 -8.23
N TYR A 175 -9.54 3.46 -8.54
CA TYR A 175 -9.00 2.36 -7.76
C TYR A 175 -7.48 2.39 -7.71
N VAL A 176 -6.94 1.95 -6.58
CA VAL A 176 -5.51 1.73 -6.40
C VAL A 176 -5.31 0.32 -5.87
N VAL A 177 -4.42 -0.43 -6.51
CA VAL A 177 -3.99 -1.77 -6.10
C VAL A 177 -2.51 -1.71 -5.80
N MET A 178 -2.10 -2.27 -4.68
CA MET A 178 -0.69 -2.46 -4.33
C MET A 178 -0.48 -3.89 -3.88
N GLY A 179 0.70 -4.45 -4.12
CA GLY A 179 1.10 -5.72 -3.53
C GLY A 179 2.60 -5.91 -3.64
N SER A 180 3.17 -6.81 -2.85
CA SER A 180 4.59 -7.17 -3.01
C SER A 180 4.79 -8.61 -2.52
N PRO A 181 5.73 -9.36 -3.10
CA PRO A 181 6.21 -10.61 -2.52
C PRO A 181 7.00 -10.38 -1.24
N ASP A 182 7.59 -9.20 -1.08
CA ASP A 182 8.38 -8.85 0.08
C ASP A 182 7.90 -7.50 0.62
N ALA A 183 7.32 -7.52 1.81
CA ALA A 183 6.94 -6.28 2.49
C ALA A 183 8.17 -5.44 2.86
N THR A 184 9.36 -6.01 2.99
CA THR A 184 10.59 -5.30 3.37
C THR A 184 11.24 -4.53 2.21
N ASP A 185 11.03 -5.00 0.98
CA ASP A 185 11.65 -4.46 -0.22
C ASP A 185 10.62 -3.76 -1.12
N GLN A 186 10.65 -2.43 -1.11
CA GLN A 186 9.76 -1.61 -1.94
C GLN A 186 10.07 -1.75 -3.43
N THR A 187 11.27 -2.16 -3.83
CA THR A 187 11.61 -2.38 -5.25
C THR A 187 10.90 -3.61 -5.81
N GLN A 188 10.37 -4.48 -4.94
CA GLN A 188 9.53 -5.61 -5.33
C GLN A 188 8.04 -5.25 -5.39
N ALA A 189 7.66 -4.03 -4.96
CA ALA A 189 6.27 -3.63 -4.91
C ALA A 189 5.70 -3.43 -6.33
N PHE A 190 4.50 -3.94 -6.49
CA PHE A 190 3.61 -3.79 -7.61
C PHE A 190 2.56 -2.73 -7.28
N VAL A 191 2.36 -1.76 -8.16
CA VAL A 191 1.28 -0.77 -8.05
C VAL A 191 0.49 -0.71 -9.34
N ALA A 192 -0.84 -0.68 -9.24
CA ALA A 192 -1.73 -0.36 -10.33
C ALA A 192 -2.73 0.70 -9.92
N VAL A 193 -2.98 1.66 -10.81
CA VAL A 193 -4.01 2.68 -10.63
C VAL A 193 -4.93 2.70 -11.84
N GLN A 194 -6.23 2.76 -11.58
CA GLN A 194 -7.23 3.11 -12.58
C GLN A 194 -7.54 4.60 -12.44
N TYR A 195 -7.41 5.37 -13.51
CA TYR A 195 -7.53 6.82 -13.51
C TYR A 195 -8.64 7.32 -14.43
N ASN A 196 -9.05 8.58 -14.25
CA ASN A 196 -10.20 9.19 -14.95
C ASN A 196 -9.80 10.28 -15.97
N PHE A 197 -8.56 10.26 -16.45
CA PHE A 197 -7.99 11.27 -17.35
C PHE A 197 -7.13 10.61 -18.44
N GLY A 198 -6.62 11.38 -19.40
CA GLY A 198 -5.87 10.81 -20.53
C GLY A 198 -4.46 10.33 -20.18
N HIS A 199 -3.97 9.33 -20.91
CA HIS A 199 -2.60 8.79 -20.79
C HIS A 199 -1.50 9.86 -20.83
N ASP A 200 -1.70 10.93 -21.60
CA ASP A 200 -0.70 12.00 -21.71
C ASP A 200 -0.52 12.77 -20.39
N GLU A 201 -1.59 12.95 -19.61
CA GLU A 201 -1.49 13.55 -18.27
C GLU A 201 -0.85 12.58 -17.28
N MET A 202 -1.18 11.28 -17.37
CA MET A 202 -0.53 10.25 -16.56
C MET A 202 0.99 10.24 -16.81
N ARG A 203 1.38 10.22 -18.09
CA ARG A 203 2.78 10.27 -18.51
C ARG A 203 3.47 11.54 -17.98
N ALA A 204 2.86 12.70 -18.17
CA ALA A 204 3.42 13.97 -17.69
C ALA A 204 3.57 13.99 -16.16
N GLY A 205 2.65 13.37 -15.41
CA GLY A 205 2.80 13.19 -13.97
C GLY A 205 3.96 12.30 -13.58
N ILE A 206 4.12 11.16 -14.25
CA ILE A 206 5.26 10.26 -14.05
C ILE A 206 6.58 10.98 -14.37
N ASP A 207 6.66 11.71 -15.50
CA ASP A 207 7.85 12.47 -15.88
C ASP A 207 8.22 13.51 -14.81
N ARG A 208 7.22 14.26 -14.30
CA ARG A 208 7.44 15.21 -13.19
C ARG A 208 7.93 14.52 -11.92
N ALA A 209 7.38 13.34 -11.60
CA ALA A 209 7.76 12.61 -10.41
C ALA A 209 9.19 12.10 -10.48
N CYS A 210 9.54 11.46 -11.59
CA CYS A 210 10.89 10.98 -11.86
C CYS A 210 11.89 12.14 -11.85
N ALA A 211 11.58 13.26 -12.50
CA ALA A 211 12.45 14.43 -12.52
C ALA A 211 12.75 14.98 -11.11
N LYS A 212 11.76 15.01 -10.20
CA LYS A 212 11.96 15.40 -8.79
C LYS A 212 12.91 14.48 -8.04
N GLN A 213 13.03 13.22 -8.47
CA GLN A 213 13.94 12.23 -7.90
C GLN A 213 15.28 12.15 -8.66
N GLY A 214 15.52 13.02 -9.65
CA GLY A 214 16.74 13.02 -10.47
C GLY A 214 16.78 11.89 -11.51
N LEU A 215 15.61 11.39 -11.91
CA LEU A 215 15.42 10.36 -12.92
C LEU A 215 14.90 10.96 -14.23
N VAL A 216 15.25 10.34 -15.34
CA VAL A 216 14.67 10.56 -16.66
C VAL A 216 13.92 9.30 -17.07
N VAL A 217 12.80 9.44 -17.78
CA VAL A 217 12.00 8.30 -18.21
C VAL A 217 12.15 8.09 -19.72
N ASP A 218 12.71 6.93 -20.08
CA ASP A 218 12.81 6.51 -21.47
C ASP A 218 11.51 5.81 -21.90
N TRP A 219 10.66 6.56 -22.59
CA TRP A 219 9.39 6.06 -23.09
C TRP A 219 9.54 5.31 -24.42
N ARG A 220 8.95 4.12 -24.48
CA ARG A 220 8.77 3.32 -25.70
C ARG A 220 7.32 2.92 -25.86
N GLU A 221 6.89 2.70 -27.10
CA GLU A 221 5.55 2.23 -27.42
C GLU A 221 5.64 0.89 -28.16
N GLN A 222 4.89 -0.10 -27.71
CA GLN A 222 4.84 -1.44 -28.28
C GLN A 222 3.40 -1.95 -28.23
N ASP A 223 2.82 -2.30 -29.38
CA ASP A 223 1.45 -2.81 -29.49
C ASP A 223 0.38 -1.92 -28.83
N GLY A 224 0.58 -0.59 -28.87
CA GLY A 224 -0.31 0.41 -28.27
C GLY A 224 -0.17 0.54 -26.73
N ILE A 225 0.73 -0.23 -26.13
CA ILE A 225 1.13 -0.11 -24.73
C ILE A 225 2.34 0.83 -24.66
N ARG A 226 2.29 1.82 -23.77
CA ARG A 226 3.43 2.70 -23.51
C ARG A 226 4.17 2.20 -22.28
N VAL A 227 5.48 1.99 -22.42
CA VAL A 227 6.37 1.58 -21.33
C VAL A 227 7.37 2.69 -21.08
N GLY A 228 7.46 3.13 -19.84
CA GLY A 228 8.43 4.14 -19.39
C GLY A 228 9.46 3.47 -18.49
N ASP A 229 10.73 3.58 -18.87
CA ASP A 229 11.86 3.06 -18.11
C ASP A 229 12.55 4.19 -17.34
N PRO A 230 12.30 4.33 -16.02
CA PRO A 230 12.93 5.37 -15.23
C PRO A 230 14.40 5.03 -14.97
N ARG A 231 15.31 5.97 -15.28
CA ARG A 231 16.76 5.80 -15.12
C ARG A 231 17.39 7.05 -14.54
N TYR A 232 18.44 6.87 -13.75
CA TYR A 232 19.32 7.97 -13.38
C TYR A 232 20.12 8.43 -14.61
N GLU A 233 20.36 9.73 -14.71
CA GLU A 233 21.26 10.26 -15.75
C GLU A 233 22.71 9.78 -15.56
N SER A 234 23.09 9.44 -14.31
CA SER A 234 24.41 8.91 -13.96
C SER A 234 24.36 7.39 -13.74
N ALA A 235 25.19 6.67 -14.48
CA ALA A 235 25.36 5.22 -14.33
C ALA A 235 25.90 4.81 -12.95
N GLU A 236 26.62 5.69 -12.25
CA GLU A 236 27.09 5.45 -10.89
C GLU A 236 25.93 5.47 -9.89
N LEU A 237 25.03 6.45 -10.00
CA LEU A 237 23.83 6.54 -9.15
C LEU A 237 22.87 5.37 -9.40
N GLU A 238 22.74 4.94 -10.67
CA GLU A 238 21.97 3.76 -11.06
C GLU A 238 22.48 2.50 -10.36
N ALA A 239 23.81 2.29 -10.34
CA ALA A 239 24.42 1.13 -9.71
C ALA A 239 24.25 1.12 -8.17
N GLU A 240 24.18 2.30 -7.56
CA GLU A 240 23.97 2.45 -6.11
C GLU A 240 22.50 2.26 -5.68
N ASN A 241 21.55 2.55 -6.58
CA ASN A 241 20.12 2.57 -6.28
C ASN A 241 19.31 1.70 -7.28
N PRO A 242 19.57 0.38 -7.34
CA PRO A 242 18.93 -0.48 -8.32
C PRO A 242 17.42 -0.61 -8.04
N ASP A 243 16.60 -0.08 -8.93
CA ASP A 243 15.16 -0.28 -8.99
C ASP A 243 14.77 -0.53 -10.45
N ASP A 244 14.50 -1.80 -10.80
CA ASP A 244 14.21 -2.24 -12.17
C ASP A 244 12.73 -2.09 -12.55
N ARG A 245 11.95 -1.33 -11.75
CA ARG A 245 10.53 -1.16 -12.02
C ARG A 245 10.28 -0.18 -13.15
N GLN A 246 9.41 -0.57 -14.07
CA GLN A 246 9.00 0.20 -15.23
C GLN A 246 7.52 0.60 -15.11
N PHE A 247 7.19 1.76 -15.69
CA PHE A 247 5.82 2.21 -15.83
C PHE A 247 5.20 1.59 -17.07
N VAL A 248 3.96 1.12 -16.98
CA VAL A 248 3.21 0.59 -18.12
C VAL A 248 1.83 1.22 -18.18
N LEU A 249 1.54 1.92 -19.27
CA LEU A 249 0.21 2.50 -19.54
C LEU A 249 -0.53 1.58 -20.51
N LEU A 250 -1.56 0.90 -20.00
CA LEU A 250 -2.36 -0.05 -20.76
C LEU A 250 -3.40 0.66 -21.64
N PRO A 251 -3.55 0.31 -22.92
CA PRO A 251 -4.58 0.91 -23.76
C PRO A 251 -5.99 0.55 -23.26
N GLY A 252 -6.92 1.49 -23.34
CA GLY A 252 -8.33 1.24 -23.05
C GLY A 252 -8.75 1.72 -21.67
N ASP A 253 -8.80 0.81 -20.68
CA ASP A 253 -9.45 1.00 -19.36
C ASP A 253 -8.78 2.04 -18.42
N ASP A 254 -7.93 2.93 -18.97
CA ASP A 254 -7.20 3.99 -18.26
C ASP A 254 -6.47 3.44 -17.01
N VAL A 255 -5.63 2.42 -17.24
CA VAL A 255 -4.85 1.75 -16.20
C VAL A 255 -3.36 2.00 -16.39
N ALA A 256 -2.70 2.41 -15.30
CA ALA A 256 -1.25 2.54 -15.22
C ALA A 256 -0.72 1.55 -14.19
N LEU A 257 0.38 0.91 -14.54
CA LEU A 257 1.08 -0.05 -13.71
C LEU A 257 2.50 0.44 -13.42
N TYR A 258 3.03 0.08 -12.26
CA TYR A 258 4.42 0.24 -11.89
C TYR A 258 4.91 -1.08 -11.29
N LEU A 259 5.80 -1.76 -12.00
CA LEU A 259 6.17 -3.16 -11.77
C LEU A 259 7.56 -3.48 -12.30
N ARG A 260 8.19 -4.53 -11.78
CA ARG A 260 9.53 -4.95 -12.21
C ARG A 260 9.59 -5.31 -13.68
N GLU A 261 10.71 -4.99 -14.33
CA GLU A 261 10.99 -5.28 -15.75
C GLU A 261 10.65 -6.73 -16.14
N ALA A 262 10.95 -7.70 -15.27
CA ALA A 262 10.66 -9.12 -15.51
C ALA A 262 9.19 -9.46 -15.81
N PHE A 263 8.25 -8.60 -15.41
CA PHE A 263 6.82 -8.79 -15.68
C PHE A 263 6.32 -8.00 -16.90
N VAL A 264 7.12 -7.07 -17.45
CA VAL A 264 6.71 -6.18 -18.54
C VAL A 264 6.45 -6.95 -19.83
N GLU A 265 7.29 -7.92 -20.19
CA GLU A 265 7.06 -8.75 -21.38
C GLU A 265 5.75 -9.55 -21.27
N GLN A 266 5.43 -10.01 -20.07
CA GLN A 266 4.20 -10.77 -19.79
C GLN A 266 2.96 -9.86 -19.82
N VAL A 267 3.10 -8.60 -19.40
CA VAL A 267 2.06 -7.56 -19.56
C VAL A 267 1.80 -7.28 -21.05
N ILE A 268 2.86 -7.11 -21.85
CA ILE A 268 2.76 -6.82 -23.29
C ILE A 268 2.17 -8.00 -24.05
N ALA A 269 2.59 -9.23 -23.74
CA ALA A 269 2.08 -10.44 -24.37
C ALA A 269 0.58 -10.68 -24.07
N GLY A 270 0.09 -10.19 -22.93
CA GLY A 270 -1.29 -10.34 -22.49
C GLY A 270 -1.58 -11.72 -21.87
N PRO A 271 -2.85 -12.00 -21.53
CA PRO A 271 -3.25 -13.23 -20.86
C PRO A 271 -3.07 -14.46 -21.76
N ASP A 272 -2.47 -15.51 -21.20
CA ASP A 272 -2.37 -16.83 -21.83
C ASP A 272 -3.12 -17.85 -20.98
N ALA A 273 -4.36 -18.17 -21.38
CA ALA A 273 -5.21 -19.10 -20.67
C ALA A 273 -4.64 -20.54 -20.63
N SER A 274 -3.72 -20.88 -21.54
CA SER A 274 -3.11 -22.21 -21.60
C SER A 274 -2.01 -22.43 -20.56
N LYS A 275 -1.54 -21.36 -19.91
CA LYS A 275 -0.41 -21.39 -18.97
C LYS A 275 -0.80 -21.25 -17.48
N GLY A 276 -2.08 -21.38 -17.13
CA GLY A 276 -2.52 -21.37 -15.72
C GLY A 276 -2.34 -20.00 -15.03
N ASN A 277 -1.92 -19.95 -13.77
CA ASN A 277 -1.71 -18.69 -13.02
C ASN A 277 -0.41 -17.98 -13.44
N THR A 278 -0.37 -17.46 -14.67
CA THR A 278 0.75 -16.64 -15.15
C THR A 278 0.61 -15.18 -14.74
N SER A 279 1.74 -14.48 -14.78
CA SER A 279 1.76 -13.03 -14.65
C SER A 279 0.87 -12.29 -15.67
N GLY A 280 0.83 -12.76 -16.92
CA GLY A 280 -0.06 -12.19 -17.94
C GLY A 280 -1.55 -12.30 -17.57
N ASN A 281 -1.91 -13.31 -16.77
CA ASN A 281 -3.28 -13.51 -16.32
C ASN A 281 -3.69 -12.58 -15.16
N PHE A 282 -2.77 -12.16 -14.28
CA PHE A 282 -3.12 -11.11 -13.29
C PHE A 282 -3.28 -9.74 -13.96
N VAL A 283 -2.50 -9.42 -15.01
CA VAL A 283 -2.65 -8.17 -15.78
C VAL A 283 -4.04 -8.04 -16.39
N ALA A 284 -4.54 -9.13 -16.98
CA ALA A 284 -5.91 -9.20 -17.50
C ALA A 284 -6.97 -9.08 -16.38
N ASN A 285 -6.62 -9.42 -15.14
CA ASN A 285 -7.49 -9.22 -13.98
C ASN A 285 -7.43 -7.78 -13.48
N ILE A 286 -6.30 -7.08 -13.61
CA ILE A 286 -6.16 -5.66 -13.26
C ILE A 286 -7.03 -4.78 -14.16
N ALA A 287 -7.07 -5.04 -15.47
CA ALA A 287 -8.03 -4.36 -16.35
C ALA A 287 -9.50 -4.58 -15.88
N LYS A 288 -9.73 -5.63 -15.07
CA LYS A 288 -11.02 -5.97 -14.46
C LYS A 288 -11.09 -5.62 -12.96
N ILE A 289 -10.27 -4.72 -12.42
CA ILE A 289 -10.28 -4.32 -10.99
C ILE A 289 -11.72 -4.12 -10.47
N LYS A 290 -12.56 -3.43 -11.25
CA LYS A 290 -13.97 -3.18 -10.93
C LYS A 290 -14.76 -4.46 -10.64
N ARG A 291 -14.53 -5.54 -11.39
CA ARG A 291 -15.16 -6.86 -11.17
C ARG A 291 -14.77 -7.47 -9.83
N TYR A 292 -13.50 -7.33 -9.44
CA TYR A 292 -13.00 -7.85 -8.17
C TYR A 292 -13.53 -7.05 -6.99
N THR A 293 -13.66 -5.73 -7.13
CA THR A 293 -14.26 -4.89 -6.08
C THR A 293 -15.79 -5.05 -5.99
N TYR A 294 -16.45 -5.69 -6.96
CA TYR A 294 -17.87 -6.08 -6.85
C TYR A 294 -18.09 -7.35 -6.02
N ALA A 295 -17.04 -8.13 -5.72
CA ALA A 295 -17.17 -9.26 -4.80
C ALA A 295 -17.61 -8.77 -3.41
N GLU A 296 -16.99 -7.69 -2.94
CA GLU A 296 -17.33 -6.94 -1.73
C GLU A 296 -17.62 -5.46 -2.08
N PRO A 297 -18.84 -5.16 -2.59
CA PRO A 297 -19.15 -3.86 -3.17
C PRO A 297 -19.22 -2.71 -2.16
N LYS A 298 -19.26 -3.05 -0.87
CA LYS A 298 -19.26 -2.09 0.22
C LYS A 298 -17.87 -1.78 0.77
N ALA A 299 -16.86 -2.60 0.46
CA ALA A 299 -15.52 -2.37 0.97
C ALA A 299 -14.92 -1.11 0.32
N GLY A 300 -14.42 -0.19 1.14
CA GLY A 300 -13.55 0.91 0.71
C GLY A 300 -12.09 0.46 0.66
N ILE A 301 -11.66 -0.28 1.68
CA ILE A 301 -10.30 -0.80 1.82
C ILE A 301 -10.39 -2.31 1.97
N GLN A 302 -9.56 -3.03 1.24
CA GLN A 302 -9.35 -4.46 1.43
C GLN A 302 -7.86 -4.74 1.47
N LEU A 303 -7.41 -5.50 2.47
CA LEU A 303 -6.03 -5.93 2.62
C LEU A 303 -6.02 -7.45 2.83
N VAL A 304 -5.22 -8.16 2.05
CA VAL A 304 -4.93 -9.58 2.27
C VAL A 304 -3.44 -9.70 2.55
N ILE A 305 -3.07 -10.48 3.55
CA ILE A 305 -1.70 -10.85 3.88
C ILE A 305 -1.64 -12.37 3.91
N GLU A 306 -0.73 -12.92 3.13
CA GLU A 306 -0.47 -14.35 2.99
C GLU A 306 0.92 -14.68 3.57
N ASP A 307 1.11 -15.94 3.96
CA ASP A 307 2.35 -16.43 4.56
C ASP A 307 2.89 -15.59 5.74
N ILE A 308 1.99 -15.18 6.65
CA ILE A 308 2.37 -14.37 7.83
C ILE A 308 3.41 -15.10 8.70
N ARG A 309 3.39 -16.44 8.72
CA ARG A 309 4.37 -17.26 9.46
C ARG A 309 5.77 -17.19 8.88
N GLY A 310 5.91 -16.97 7.56
CA GLY A 310 7.19 -16.68 6.92
C GLY A 310 7.70 -15.27 7.26
N MET A 311 6.79 -14.33 7.47
CA MET A 311 7.09 -12.92 7.75
C MET A 311 7.41 -12.63 9.22
N VAL A 312 6.73 -13.29 10.15
CA VAL A 312 6.75 -12.97 11.58
C VAL A 312 7.30 -14.15 12.37
N ARG A 313 8.37 -13.89 13.14
CA ARG A 313 8.94 -14.83 14.10
C ARG A 313 8.56 -14.39 15.50
N VAL A 314 7.95 -15.28 16.27
CA VAL A 314 7.63 -15.03 17.68
C VAL A 314 8.41 -15.96 18.59
N GLY A 315 8.66 -15.50 19.81
CA GLY A 315 9.34 -16.30 20.83
C GLY A 315 8.49 -17.50 21.26
N PRO A 316 9.12 -18.55 21.84
CA PRO A 316 8.42 -19.75 22.30
C PRO A 316 7.39 -19.51 23.41
N SER A 317 7.44 -18.34 24.06
CA SER A 317 6.49 -17.91 25.08
C SER A 317 5.27 -17.16 24.53
N PHE A 318 5.16 -17.00 23.21
CA PHE A 318 4.02 -16.34 22.60
C PHE A 318 2.74 -17.20 22.80
N PRO A 319 1.63 -16.63 23.27
CA PRO A 319 0.52 -17.40 23.85
C PRO A 319 -0.35 -18.13 22.82
N ILE A 320 -0.24 -17.77 21.54
CA ILE A 320 -1.06 -18.31 20.45
C ILE A 320 -0.20 -18.64 19.23
N GLU A 321 -0.70 -19.47 18.32
CA GLU A 321 -0.01 -19.67 17.03
C GLU A 321 -0.17 -18.42 16.15
N ILE A 322 0.79 -18.17 15.25
CA ILE A 322 0.66 -17.15 14.22
C ILE A 322 -0.27 -17.64 13.10
N PRO A 323 -1.32 -16.87 12.71
CA PRO A 323 -2.17 -17.24 11.58
C PRO A 323 -1.34 -17.34 10.29
N SER A 324 -1.75 -18.18 9.35
CA SER A 324 -1.11 -18.28 8.03
C SER A 324 -1.52 -17.16 7.08
N ARG A 325 -2.75 -16.64 7.24
CA ARG A 325 -3.32 -15.59 6.39
C ARG A 325 -4.20 -14.66 7.21
N ALA A 326 -4.20 -13.38 6.85
CA ALA A 326 -5.12 -12.40 7.38
C ALA A 326 -5.81 -11.66 6.23
N GLU A 327 -7.08 -11.35 6.42
CA GLU A 327 -7.86 -10.51 5.52
C GLU A 327 -8.57 -9.44 6.33
N LEU A 328 -8.39 -8.19 5.91
CA LEU A 328 -9.00 -7.03 6.51
C LEU A 328 -9.88 -6.35 5.48
N MET A 329 -11.11 -6.04 5.85
CA MET A 329 -12.06 -5.31 5.03
C MET A 329 -12.67 -4.16 5.84
N TRP A 330 -12.61 -2.96 5.29
CA TRP A 330 -13.18 -1.76 5.89
C TRP A 330 -14.33 -1.24 5.02
N GLU A 331 -15.53 -1.14 5.60
CA GLU A 331 -16.72 -0.66 4.88
C GLU A 331 -16.60 0.83 4.52
N ALA A 332 -16.93 1.21 3.29
CA ALA A 332 -17.04 2.59 2.87
C ALA A 332 -18.39 3.20 3.31
N ALA A 333 -18.56 3.41 4.61
CA ALA A 333 -19.78 3.95 5.20
C ALA A 333 -19.48 4.97 6.32
N ASN A 334 -20.46 5.79 6.68
CA ASN A 334 -20.31 6.78 7.76
C ASN A 334 -20.04 6.13 9.12
N ASN A 335 -20.62 4.96 9.37
CA ASN A 335 -20.36 4.13 10.54
C ASN A 335 -19.77 2.80 10.05
N PRO A 336 -18.48 2.78 9.69
CA PRO A 336 -17.93 1.67 8.95
C PRO A 336 -17.79 0.43 9.84
N GLU A 337 -18.16 -0.71 9.29
CA GLU A 337 -17.78 -2.01 9.86
C GLU A 337 -16.37 -2.38 9.39
N LEU A 338 -15.54 -2.82 10.33
CA LEU A 338 -14.26 -3.47 10.08
C LEU A 338 -14.44 -4.96 10.32
N VAL A 339 -14.06 -5.75 9.32
CA VAL A 339 -14.03 -7.20 9.39
C VAL A 339 -12.60 -7.66 9.24
N ILE A 340 -12.14 -8.47 10.18
CA ILE A 340 -10.83 -9.11 10.16
C ILE A 340 -11.05 -10.61 10.17
N LYS A 341 -10.47 -11.33 9.21
CA LYS A 341 -10.43 -12.79 9.17
C LYS A 341 -9.00 -13.25 9.37
N LEU A 342 -8.79 -14.17 10.31
CA LEU A 342 -7.50 -14.82 10.56
C LEU A 342 -7.65 -16.30 10.26
N ASP A 343 -6.90 -16.79 9.29
CA ASP A 343 -6.85 -18.21 8.95
C ASP A 343 -5.64 -18.86 9.61
N PHE A 344 -5.90 -19.91 10.38
CA PHE A 344 -4.87 -20.74 11.01
C PHE A 344 -4.67 -22.03 10.20
N LEU A 345 -3.51 -22.67 10.41
CA LEU A 345 -3.25 -23.98 9.81
C LEU A 345 -4.13 -25.08 10.39
N GLU A 346 -4.37 -25.03 11.69
CA GLU A 346 -5.11 -26.06 12.40
C GLU A 346 -6.29 -25.47 13.17
N THR A 347 -7.36 -26.25 13.33
CA THR A 347 -8.54 -25.86 14.12
C THR A 347 -8.16 -25.58 15.57
N ASP A 348 -7.29 -26.41 16.16
CA ASP A 348 -6.81 -26.26 17.54
C ASP A 348 -6.05 -24.94 17.73
N HIS A 349 -5.37 -24.44 16.70
CA HIS A 349 -4.66 -23.16 16.74
C HIS A 349 -5.65 -21.99 16.86
N ALA A 350 -6.71 -22.01 16.05
CA ALA A 350 -7.78 -21.03 16.12
C ALA A 350 -8.54 -21.10 17.45
N GLU A 351 -8.77 -22.29 17.99
CA GLU A 351 -9.43 -22.48 19.30
C GLU A 351 -8.59 -21.92 20.45
N ARG A 352 -7.27 -22.15 20.45
CA ARG A 352 -6.36 -21.55 21.44
C ARG A 352 -6.35 -20.02 21.32
N ALA A 353 -6.32 -19.49 20.10
CA ALA A 353 -6.36 -18.06 19.87
C ALA A 353 -7.68 -17.42 20.34
N GLN A 354 -8.82 -18.09 20.10
CA GLN A 354 -10.13 -17.66 20.60
C GLN A 354 -10.19 -17.68 22.13
N THR A 355 -9.70 -18.75 22.76
CA THR A 355 -9.62 -18.88 24.23
C THR A 355 -8.75 -17.77 24.81
N TYR A 356 -7.57 -17.52 24.22
CA TYR A 356 -6.69 -16.43 24.65
C TYR A 356 -7.38 -15.06 24.57
N TRP A 357 -8.05 -14.76 23.46
CA TRP A 357 -8.79 -13.52 23.27
C TRP A 357 -9.84 -13.28 24.35
N ASN A 358 -10.63 -14.31 24.67
CA ASN A 358 -11.74 -14.20 25.62
C ASN A 358 -11.28 -14.16 27.07
N ASP A 359 -10.25 -14.94 27.42
CA ASP A 359 -9.97 -15.26 28.82
C ASP A 359 -8.70 -14.58 29.36
N GLN A 360 -7.73 -14.27 28.50
CA GLN A 360 -6.38 -13.88 28.93
C GLN A 360 -5.93 -12.52 28.39
N LEU A 361 -6.35 -12.15 27.18
CA LEU A 361 -5.89 -10.95 26.49
C LEU A 361 -6.05 -9.70 27.37
N GLU A 362 -7.21 -9.48 27.99
CA GLU A 362 -7.43 -8.32 28.86
C GLU A 362 -6.41 -8.22 30.01
N ALA A 363 -6.13 -9.34 30.68
CA ALA A 363 -5.20 -9.37 31.80
C ALA A 363 -3.77 -9.03 31.36
N ASP A 364 -3.33 -9.60 30.23
CA ASP A 364 -2.02 -9.34 29.66
C ASP A 364 -1.88 -7.87 29.22
N LEU A 365 -2.92 -7.32 28.60
CA LEU A 365 -2.96 -5.92 28.17
C LEU A 365 -2.93 -4.95 29.34
N LYS A 366 -3.63 -5.26 30.43
CA LYS A 366 -3.58 -4.47 31.67
C LYS A 366 -2.19 -4.49 32.29
N LYS A 367 -1.52 -5.65 32.27
CA LYS A 367 -0.17 -5.81 32.82
C LYS A 367 0.86 -4.90 32.13
N VAL A 368 0.71 -4.66 30.84
CA VAL A 368 1.61 -3.77 30.07
C VAL A 368 1.06 -2.36 29.88
N GLY A 369 -0.07 -2.01 30.51
CA GLY A 369 -0.69 -0.68 30.41
C GLY A 369 -1.35 -0.36 29.06
N ALA A 370 -1.50 -1.35 28.16
CA ALA A 370 -2.09 -1.15 26.83
C ALA A 370 -3.63 -1.20 26.84
N TRP A 371 -4.24 -1.74 27.90
CA TRP A 371 -5.69 -1.86 28.02
C TRP A 371 -6.41 -0.51 28.00
N ASP A 372 -5.82 0.54 28.57
CA ASP A 372 -6.44 1.87 28.60
C ASP A 372 -6.51 2.51 27.21
N VAL A 373 -5.67 2.06 26.27
CA VAL A 373 -5.63 2.54 24.88
C VAL A 373 -6.49 1.66 23.97
N ALA A 374 -6.37 0.34 24.09
CA ALA A 374 -6.98 -0.61 23.14
C ALA A 374 -8.23 -1.32 23.67
N GLY A 375 -8.45 -1.33 24.98
CA GLY A 375 -9.49 -2.14 25.63
C GLY A 375 -10.90 -1.81 25.14
N GLY A 376 -11.21 -0.54 24.89
CA GLY A 376 -12.52 -0.15 24.33
C GLY A 376 -12.79 -0.70 22.92
N ILE A 377 -11.76 -0.88 22.10
CA ILE A 377 -11.89 -1.48 20.76
C ILE A 377 -12.03 -2.99 20.89
N ILE A 378 -11.15 -3.62 21.67
CA ILE A 378 -11.14 -5.08 21.90
C ILE A 378 -12.44 -5.56 22.51
N SER A 379 -12.92 -4.90 23.57
CA SER A 379 -14.19 -5.26 24.22
C SER A 379 -15.41 -5.02 23.33
N GLY A 380 -15.32 -4.12 22.35
CA GLY A 380 -16.39 -3.87 21.38
C GLY A 380 -16.33 -4.76 20.14
N MET A 381 -15.27 -5.56 19.96
CA MET A 381 -15.16 -6.51 18.86
C MET A 381 -15.98 -7.77 19.14
N THR A 382 -16.76 -8.19 18.17
CA THR A 382 -17.39 -9.52 18.19
C THR A 382 -16.45 -10.51 17.54
N LEU A 383 -16.19 -11.63 18.21
CA LEU A 383 -15.37 -12.73 17.70
C LEU A 383 -16.24 -13.95 17.40
N GLU A 384 -16.20 -14.40 16.15
CA GLU A 384 -16.78 -15.67 15.69
C GLU A 384 -15.65 -16.61 15.24
N ARG A 385 -15.83 -17.92 15.42
CA ARG A 385 -14.89 -18.94 14.91
C ARG A 385 -15.63 -19.90 13.99
N ASP A 386 -15.07 -20.10 12.80
CA ASP A 386 -15.46 -21.18 11.89
C ASP A 386 -14.25 -22.07 11.62
N LYS A 387 -14.22 -23.25 12.26
CA LYS A 387 -13.11 -24.20 12.18
C LYS A 387 -11.76 -23.53 12.47
N ARG A 388 -10.94 -23.36 11.43
CA ARG A 388 -9.59 -22.77 11.43
C ARG A 388 -9.58 -21.26 11.27
N GLN A 389 -10.72 -20.62 11.06
CA GLN A 389 -10.83 -19.19 10.83
C GLN A 389 -11.42 -18.49 12.06
N LEU A 390 -10.81 -17.38 12.47
CA LEU A 390 -11.39 -16.41 13.39
C LEU A 390 -11.87 -15.20 12.61
N VAL A 391 -13.07 -14.72 12.90
CA VAL A 391 -13.67 -13.54 12.29
C VAL A 391 -13.97 -12.52 13.39
N PHE A 392 -13.27 -11.40 13.35
CA PHE A 392 -13.54 -10.25 14.21
C PHE A 392 -14.36 -9.23 13.43
N ARG A 393 -15.36 -8.65 14.10
CA ARG A 393 -16.13 -7.53 13.56
C ARG A 393 -16.16 -6.40 14.57
N TYR A 394 -16.00 -5.18 14.07
CA TYR A 394 -16.12 -3.98 14.87
C TYR A 394 -16.86 -2.90 14.09
N GLN A 395 -17.86 -2.28 14.70
CA GLN A 395 -18.53 -1.13 14.12
C GLN A 395 -17.96 0.15 14.71
N PHE A 396 -17.33 0.97 13.88
CA PHE A 396 -16.86 2.28 14.30
C PHE A 396 -17.98 3.31 14.19
N ASN A 397 -18.04 4.21 15.18
CA ASN A 397 -18.56 5.55 14.92
C ASN A 397 -17.47 6.41 14.25
N GLU A 398 -17.85 7.55 13.67
CA GLU A 398 -16.93 8.44 12.97
C GLU A 398 -15.69 8.82 13.80
N THR A 399 -15.88 9.11 15.09
CA THR A 399 -14.78 9.54 15.98
C THR A 399 -13.79 8.40 16.22
N SER A 400 -14.29 7.20 16.52
CA SER A 400 -13.47 6.01 16.71
C SER A 400 -12.72 5.63 15.43
N ALA A 401 -13.37 5.73 14.26
CA ALA A 401 -12.73 5.48 12.97
C ALA A 401 -11.54 6.44 12.75
N ARG A 402 -11.74 7.74 12.99
CA ARG A 402 -10.66 8.74 12.86
C ARG A 402 -9.50 8.46 13.80
N VAL A 403 -9.77 8.15 15.07
CA VAL A 403 -8.74 7.86 16.07
C VAL A 403 -7.93 6.62 15.68
N VAL A 404 -8.59 5.53 15.27
CA VAL A 404 -7.90 4.31 14.84
C VAL A 404 -7.04 4.56 13.61
N LEU A 405 -7.57 5.26 12.61
CA LEU A 405 -6.80 5.60 11.40
C LEU A 405 -5.58 6.48 11.73
N GLN A 406 -5.71 7.44 12.65
CA GLN A 406 -4.59 8.26 13.10
C GLN A 406 -3.53 7.47 13.87
N MET A 407 -3.95 6.52 14.71
CA MET A 407 -3.02 5.62 15.40
C MET A 407 -2.25 4.77 14.40
N VAL A 408 -2.95 4.18 13.41
CA VAL A 408 -2.32 3.42 12.32
C VAL A 408 -1.36 4.32 11.55
N ALA A 409 -1.78 5.51 11.12
CA ALA A 409 -0.91 6.44 10.37
C ALA A 409 0.35 6.83 11.15
N LYS A 410 0.23 7.08 12.46
CA LYS A 410 1.36 7.41 13.33
C LYS A 410 2.37 6.28 13.40
N GLU A 411 1.92 5.06 13.62
CA GLU A 411 2.82 3.91 13.71
C GLU A 411 3.44 3.60 12.34
N PHE A 412 2.66 3.71 11.25
CA PHE A 412 3.18 3.69 9.89
C PHE A 412 4.31 4.71 9.71
N GLY A 413 4.08 5.97 10.04
CA GLY A 413 5.08 7.02 9.94
C GLY A 413 6.37 6.67 10.70
N LYS A 414 6.28 6.15 11.93
CA LYS A 414 7.45 5.71 12.71
C LYS A 414 8.20 4.58 12.05
N ALA A 415 7.50 3.53 11.61
CA ALA A 415 8.12 2.37 10.95
C ALA A 415 8.88 2.76 9.68
N MET A 416 8.38 3.79 9.02
CA MET A 416 8.92 4.32 7.77
C MET A 416 10.01 5.36 8.01
N ARG A 417 10.40 5.57 9.28
CA ARG A 417 11.33 6.63 9.73
C ARG A 417 10.94 8.02 9.20
N TYR A 418 9.65 8.19 8.97
CA TYR A 418 9.07 9.42 8.47
C TYR A 418 8.86 10.35 9.67
N SER A 419 9.79 11.28 9.86
CA SER A 419 9.75 12.17 11.02
C SER A 419 8.45 12.97 11.03
N LYS A 420 7.95 13.32 12.23
CA LYS A 420 6.77 14.17 12.37
C LYS A 420 6.88 15.48 11.57
N LYS A 421 8.09 16.05 11.50
CA LYS A 421 8.36 17.26 10.72
C LYS A 421 8.20 17.03 9.22
N GLN A 422 8.71 15.91 8.71
CA GLN A 422 8.53 15.53 7.29
C GLN A 422 7.05 15.25 6.99
N ALA A 423 6.35 14.53 7.87
CA ALA A 423 4.93 14.24 7.71
C ALA A 423 4.08 15.51 7.61
N LEU A 424 4.28 16.46 8.53
CA LEU A 424 3.56 17.72 8.50
C LEU A 424 3.91 18.57 7.29
N ALA A 425 5.18 18.59 6.86
CA ALA A 425 5.60 19.32 5.67
C ALA A 425 4.99 18.72 4.39
N ALA A 426 4.97 17.40 4.25
CA ALA A 426 4.36 16.73 3.10
C ALA A 426 2.83 16.83 3.11
N GLN A 427 2.19 16.77 4.28
CA GLN A 427 0.77 17.05 4.41
C GLN A 427 0.45 18.48 3.95
N ALA A 428 1.17 19.49 4.44
CA ALA A 428 0.97 20.88 4.03
C ALA A 428 1.20 21.10 2.52
N ALA A 429 2.23 20.46 1.95
CA ALA A 429 2.50 20.53 0.52
C ALA A 429 1.37 19.89 -0.32
N ARG A 430 0.81 18.75 0.13
CA ARG A 430 -0.35 18.12 -0.51
C ARG A 430 -1.59 18.98 -0.41
N GLU A 431 -1.89 19.52 0.76
CA GLU A 431 -3.04 20.41 0.97
C GLU A 431 -2.95 21.63 0.05
N GLN A 432 -1.78 22.28 -0.02
CA GLN A 432 -1.54 23.39 -0.94
C GLN A 432 -1.74 22.99 -2.41
N ASN A 433 -1.20 21.84 -2.83
CA ASN A 433 -1.38 21.33 -4.19
C ASN A 433 -2.87 21.07 -4.49
N TRP A 434 -3.59 20.45 -3.56
CA TRP A 434 -5.02 20.18 -3.73
C TRP A 434 -5.85 21.46 -3.75
N GLU A 435 -5.51 22.47 -2.95
CA GLU A 435 -6.14 23.80 -2.98
C GLU A 435 -5.94 24.50 -4.33
N LEU A 436 -4.70 24.49 -4.86
CA LEU A 436 -4.40 25.00 -6.20
C LEU A 436 -5.22 24.31 -7.31
N ARG A 437 -5.62 23.07 -7.05
CA ARG A 437 -6.43 22.25 -7.95
C ARG A 437 -7.93 22.31 -7.70
N ASP A 438 -8.42 23.29 -6.92
CA ASP A 438 -9.83 23.41 -6.50
C ASP A 438 -10.36 22.11 -5.85
N GLY A 439 -9.59 21.58 -4.91
CA GLY A 439 -9.88 20.31 -4.22
C GLY A 439 -9.66 19.06 -5.07
N GLY A 440 -8.86 19.16 -6.14
CA GLY A 440 -8.58 18.06 -7.07
C GLY A 440 -9.46 18.02 -8.32
N LYS A 441 -10.27 19.06 -8.57
CA LYS A 441 -11.10 19.15 -9.79
C LYS A 441 -10.30 19.47 -11.05
N LEU A 442 -9.21 20.21 -10.90
CA LEU A 442 -8.28 20.50 -12.00
C LEU A 442 -7.23 19.40 -12.07
N LEU A 443 -6.78 19.04 -13.26
CA LEU A 443 -5.61 18.17 -13.44
C LEU A 443 -4.33 18.89 -12.99
N PRO A 444 -3.27 18.16 -12.61
CA PRO A 444 -2.01 18.79 -12.22
C PRO A 444 -1.46 19.76 -13.28
N SER A 445 -1.46 19.37 -14.56
CA SER A 445 -1.00 20.25 -15.65
C SER A 445 -1.85 21.51 -15.82
N GLU A 446 -3.15 21.46 -15.53
CA GLU A 446 -4.04 22.62 -15.59
C GLU A 446 -3.75 23.60 -14.46
N ALA A 447 -3.53 23.09 -13.24
CA ALA A 447 -3.16 23.93 -12.10
C ALA A 447 -1.78 24.59 -12.28
N LEU A 448 -0.82 23.88 -12.87
CA LEU A 448 0.50 24.44 -13.20
C LEU A 448 0.39 25.60 -14.22
N LYS A 449 -0.43 25.45 -15.26
CA LYS A 449 -0.67 26.53 -16.23
C LYS A 449 -1.27 27.78 -15.58
N LEU A 450 -2.23 27.60 -14.66
CA LEU A 450 -2.82 28.73 -13.93
C LEU A 450 -1.78 29.49 -13.08
N LEU A 451 -0.79 28.78 -12.53
CA LEU A 451 0.31 29.42 -11.81
C LEU A 451 1.25 30.17 -12.74
N GLU A 452 1.58 29.59 -13.89
CA GLU A 452 2.40 30.25 -14.92
C GLU A 452 1.74 31.53 -15.43
N ASP A 453 0.43 31.48 -15.71
CA ASP A 453 -0.36 32.63 -16.17
C ASP A 453 -0.57 33.70 -15.06
N ALA A 454 -0.47 33.31 -13.78
CA ALA A 454 -0.62 34.22 -12.64
C ALA A 454 0.69 34.94 -12.26
N VAL A 455 1.84 34.51 -12.77
CA VAL A 455 3.09 35.27 -12.63
C VAL A 455 3.03 36.44 -13.62
N PRO A 456 2.88 37.70 -13.16
CA PRO A 456 2.89 38.83 -14.08
C PRO A 456 4.22 38.83 -14.84
N GLU A 457 4.17 38.92 -16.17
CA GLU A 457 5.36 39.20 -16.98
C GLU A 457 6.09 40.37 -16.34
N LEU A 458 7.27 40.09 -15.77
CA LEU A 458 8.19 41.16 -15.37
C LEU A 458 8.36 42.03 -16.61
N PRO A 459 8.04 43.34 -16.55
CA PRO A 459 8.16 44.20 -17.72
C PRO A 459 9.55 44.03 -18.29
N GLU A 460 9.63 43.77 -19.61
CA GLU A 460 10.90 43.63 -20.32
C GLU A 460 11.87 44.70 -19.80
N PRO A 461 13.10 44.33 -19.40
CA PRO A 461 14.05 45.29 -18.89
C PRO A 461 14.14 46.42 -19.92
N GLN A 462 13.72 47.62 -19.51
CA GLN A 462 13.79 48.79 -20.37
C GLN A 462 15.22 48.84 -20.92
N PRO A 463 15.40 49.00 -22.24
CA PRO A 463 16.73 49.07 -22.82
C PRO A 463 17.51 50.12 -22.04
N GLU A 464 18.65 49.70 -21.49
CA GLU A 464 19.51 50.59 -20.72
C GLU A 464 19.71 51.87 -21.52
N PRO A 465 19.55 53.06 -20.90
CA PRO A 465 19.80 54.31 -21.60
C PRO A 465 21.20 54.27 -22.17
N GLN A 466 21.30 54.43 -23.50
CA GLN A 466 22.58 54.44 -24.20
C GLN A 466 23.54 55.39 -23.47
N PRO A 467 24.75 54.94 -23.11
CA PRO A 467 25.73 55.82 -22.49
C PRO A 467 25.99 57.00 -23.42
N GLU A 468 25.84 58.21 -22.88
CA GLU A 468 26.16 59.44 -23.59
C GLU A 468 27.59 59.38 -24.15
N PRO A 469 27.83 59.92 -25.35
CA PRO A 469 29.14 59.91 -25.96
C PRO A 469 30.14 60.65 -25.05
N GLN A 470 31.11 59.90 -24.54
CA GLN A 470 32.20 60.44 -23.74
C GLN A 470 32.94 61.54 -24.52
N PRO A 471 33.17 62.72 -23.93
CA PRO A 471 34.06 63.72 -24.49
C PRO A 471 35.47 63.14 -24.64
N GLY A 472 36.09 63.43 -25.79
CA GLY A 472 37.40 62.91 -26.19
C GLY A 472 38.56 63.21 -25.21
N PRO A 473 39.71 62.55 -25.44
CA PRO A 473 40.78 62.44 -24.46
C PRO A 473 41.51 63.77 -24.24
N ALA A 474 41.63 64.18 -22.98
CA ALA A 474 42.62 65.16 -22.56
C ALA A 474 43.98 64.46 -22.35
N PRO A 475 45.11 65.08 -22.74
CA PRO A 475 46.43 64.50 -22.56
C PRO A 475 46.81 64.47 -21.08
N GLY A 476 47.28 63.31 -20.62
CA GLY A 476 47.50 63.02 -19.20
C GLY A 476 48.75 63.64 -18.59
N PRO A 477 49.06 63.27 -17.34
CA PRO A 477 50.40 63.33 -16.79
C PRO A 477 50.97 61.93 -16.54
N GLU A 478 52.30 61.90 -16.56
CA GLU A 478 53.19 60.76 -16.44
C GLU A 478 53.07 60.01 -15.11
N GLY A 479 53.20 58.68 -15.21
CA GLY A 479 54.04 57.87 -14.33
C GLY A 479 53.58 57.61 -12.90
N GLU A 480 53.20 56.35 -12.64
CA GLU A 480 53.63 55.66 -11.41
C GLU A 480 53.63 54.14 -11.65
N SER A 481 54.72 53.50 -11.23
CA SER A 481 55.06 52.09 -11.45
C SER A 481 54.12 51.12 -10.73
N PRO A 482 53.96 49.88 -11.22
CA PRO A 482 53.12 48.88 -10.57
C PRO A 482 53.72 48.41 -9.23
N PRO A 483 52.87 48.10 -8.23
CA PRO A 483 53.33 47.49 -6.98
C PRO A 483 53.77 46.03 -7.20
N PRO A 484 54.69 45.50 -6.37
CA PRO A 484 55.17 44.12 -6.46
C PRO A 484 54.09 43.11 -6.05
N PRO A 485 54.22 41.85 -6.51
CA PRO A 485 53.26 40.78 -6.20
C PRO A 485 53.25 40.46 -4.70
N SER A 486 52.06 40.35 -4.14
CA SER A 486 51.80 39.88 -2.79
C SER A 486 52.12 38.40 -2.66
N GLU A 487 52.97 38.07 -1.68
CA GLU A 487 53.35 36.70 -1.28
C GLU A 487 52.18 35.99 -0.59
N ASP A 488 51.93 34.74 -0.99
CA ASP A 488 50.98 33.83 -0.35
C ASP A 488 51.39 33.51 1.10
N PRO A 489 50.44 33.39 2.04
CA PRO A 489 50.74 32.96 3.40
C PRO A 489 51.08 31.45 3.45
N PRO A 490 52.00 31.03 4.34
CA PRO A 490 52.42 29.64 4.44
C PRO A 490 51.32 28.75 5.05
N LEU A 491 51.20 27.55 4.49
CA LEU A 491 50.39 26.44 5.01
C LEU A 491 50.80 26.05 6.44
N PRO A 492 49.85 25.78 7.36
CA PRO A 492 50.17 25.25 8.68
C PRO A 492 50.69 23.82 8.58
N SER A 493 51.79 23.56 9.29
CA SER A 493 52.43 22.26 9.41
C SER A 493 51.55 21.29 10.19
N ILE A 494 51.33 20.10 9.63
CA ILE A 494 50.69 18.97 10.31
C ILE A 494 51.71 18.36 11.26
N GLU A 495 51.43 18.43 12.56
CA GLU A 495 52.20 17.79 13.63
C GLU A 495 51.67 16.35 13.78
N GLU A 496 52.53 15.37 13.50
CA GLU A 496 52.25 13.94 13.70
C GLU A 496 52.19 13.62 15.19
N ASP A 497 51.05 13.10 15.64
CA ASP A 497 50.90 12.52 16.97
C ASP A 497 51.71 11.21 17.09
N PRO A 498 52.51 11.02 18.14
CA PRO A 498 53.22 9.76 18.37
C PRO A 498 52.29 8.65 18.90
N PRO A 499 52.62 7.38 18.63
CA PRO A 499 51.81 6.25 19.09
C PRO A 499 51.94 6.09 20.61
N GLN A 500 50.81 5.94 21.30
CA GLN A 500 50.77 5.58 22.72
C GLN A 500 50.81 4.05 22.95
N PRO A 501 51.36 3.61 24.10
CA PRO A 501 51.84 2.24 24.35
C PRO A 501 50.77 1.18 24.61
#